data_AF-A0A392P633-F1
#
_entry.id   AF-A0A392P633-F1
#
_cell.length_a   1.000
_cell.length_b   1.000
_cell.length_c   1.000
_cell.angle_alpha   90.00
_cell.angle_beta   90.00
_cell.angle_gamma   90.00
#
_symmetry.space_group_name_H-M   'P 1'
#
loop_
_entity.id
_entity.type
_entity.pdbx_description
1 polymer ?
#
loop_
_entity_poly.entity_id
_entity_poly.type
_entity_poly.pdbx_seq_one_letter_code
_entity_poly.pdbx_strand_id
1 'polypeptide(L)'
;YAEHGKGTLATELFQRMVGSNVIPDEITFLSILCACSRSGMVAEGLEYFNSMKYRYSIKPNLKHYACVVDLLGRAGNLDGAYEFIQKMPMKPDHAVWGALLNACRIHRRVELGELAARKIFQDGTTRAGYYFLLSNLYADNNIWDKVAEVRQMMRQNSIIVDPGCSWVENKGTVHAFLSGDNFHPQIKEINALLERFYEKMKEAGIQGSESETPIDIIKASKADIFCGHSERLAVAFGLINSAPG
;
A
#
# COMPACT_ATOMS: atom_id res chain seq x y z
N TYR A 1 -20.57 -1.29 0.79
CA TYR A 1 -20.56 0.14 1.15
C TYR A 1 -19.24 0.58 1.77
N ALA A 2 -18.81 -0.09 2.84
CA ALA A 2 -17.53 0.19 3.46
C ALA A 2 -16.38 0.15 2.43
N GLU A 3 -16.30 -0.90 1.60
CA GLU A 3 -15.24 -1.09 0.60
C GLU A 3 -15.16 -0.01 -0.49
N HIS A 4 -16.21 0.80 -0.66
CA HIS A 4 -16.27 1.85 -1.69
C HIS A 4 -16.22 3.28 -1.14
N GLY A 5 -15.85 3.48 0.14
CA GLY A 5 -15.76 4.83 0.72
C GLY A 5 -17.11 5.58 0.79
N LYS A 6 -18.24 4.84 0.84
CA LYS A 6 -19.58 5.41 0.97
C LYS A 6 -19.99 5.52 2.44
N GLY A 7 -19.20 6.27 3.23
CA GLY A 7 -19.38 6.41 4.68
C GLY A 7 -20.75 6.97 5.07
N THR A 8 -21.22 8.01 4.39
CA THR A 8 -22.54 8.62 4.62
C THR A 8 -23.67 7.60 4.46
N LEU A 9 -23.68 6.84 3.36
CA LEU A 9 -24.68 5.81 3.12
C LEU A 9 -24.59 4.66 4.15
N ALA A 10 -23.39 4.30 4.60
CA ALA A 10 -23.22 3.31 5.65
C ALA A 10 -23.83 3.81 6.98
N THR A 11 -23.63 5.09 7.32
CA THR A 11 -24.23 5.75 8.48
C THR A 11 -25.75 5.78 8.40
N GLU A 12 -26.32 6.14 7.24
CA GLU A 12 -27.76 6.11 7.01
C GLU A 12 -28.35 4.71 7.18
N LEU A 13 -27.70 3.68 6.63
CA LEU A 13 -28.14 2.29 6.77
C LEU A 13 -28.05 1.80 8.22
N PHE A 14 -27.01 2.19 8.95
CA PHE A 14 -26.87 1.90 10.38
C PHE A 14 -28.00 2.56 11.18
N GLN A 15 -28.29 3.84 10.92
CA GLN A 15 -29.38 4.55 11.60
C GLN A 15 -30.74 3.92 11.28
N ARG A 16 -30.98 3.51 10.03
CA ARG A 16 -32.20 2.83 9.64
C ARG A 16 -32.35 1.45 10.31
N MET A 17 -31.26 0.70 10.44
CA MET A 17 -31.22 -0.59 11.16
C MET A 17 -31.65 -0.39 12.63
N VAL A 18 -31.04 0.58 13.30
CA VAL A 18 -31.37 0.93 14.70
C VAL A 18 -32.82 1.43 14.82
N GLY A 19 -33.27 2.28 13.90
CA GLY A 19 -34.66 2.77 13.85
C GLY A 19 -35.69 1.68 13.56
N SER A 20 -35.27 0.55 13.01
CA SER A 20 -36.09 -0.65 12.79
C SER A 20 -36.00 -1.66 13.95
N ASN A 21 -35.45 -1.25 15.10
CA ASN A 21 -35.22 -2.07 16.29
C ASN A 21 -34.32 -3.31 16.07
N VAL A 22 -33.49 -3.29 15.02
CA VAL A 22 -32.48 -4.33 14.82
C VAL A 22 -31.24 -3.95 15.62
N ILE A 23 -30.78 -4.87 16.47
CA ILE A 23 -29.66 -4.63 17.40
C ILE A 23 -28.34 -4.79 16.65
N PRO A 24 -27.48 -3.75 16.59
CA PRO A 24 -26.13 -3.86 16.05
C PRO A 24 -25.29 -4.84 16.85
N ASP A 25 -24.44 -5.59 16.15
CA ASP A 25 -23.46 -6.49 16.74
C ASP A 25 -22.01 -6.05 16.44
N GLU A 26 -21.03 -6.84 16.86
CA GLU A 26 -19.62 -6.55 16.61
C GLU A 26 -19.29 -6.43 15.11
N ILE A 27 -19.94 -7.20 14.24
CA ILE A 27 -19.68 -7.18 12.80
C ILE A 27 -20.27 -5.91 12.16
N THR A 28 -21.43 -5.48 12.64
CA THR A 28 -22.08 -4.23 12.25
C THR A 28 -21.16 -3.04 12.57
N PHE A 29 -20.60 -3.02 13.79
CA PHE A 29 -19.68 -1.98 14.22
C PHE A 29 -18.36 -1.99 13.46
N LEU A 30 -17.79 -3.17 13.20
CA LEU A 30 -16.61 -3.28 12.36
C LEU A 30 -16.85 -2.70 10.96
N SER A 31 -18.02 -2.99 10.38
CA SER A 31 -18.40 -2.54 9.04
C SER A 31 -18.54 -1.02 8.95
N ILE A 32 -19.21 -0.39 9.93
CA ILE A 32 -19.37 1.08 9.94
C ILE A 32 -18.05 1.79 10.22
N LEU A 33 -17.21 1.28 11.13
CA LEU A 33 -15.88 1.85 11.38
C LEU A 33 -14.98 1.78 10.15
N CYS A 34 -15.01 0.67 9.41
CA CYS A 34 -14.32 0.54 8.13
C CYS A 34 -14.82 1.57 7.10
N ALA A 35 -16.13 1.82 7.06
CA ALA A 35 -16.71 2.81 6.15
C ALA A 35 -16.27 4.23 6.52
N CYS A 36 -16.30 4.59 7.81
CA CYS A 36 -15.81 5.87 8.30
C CYS A 36 -14.33 6.07 7.99
N SER A 37 -13.49 5.05 8.22
CA SER A 37 -12.05 5.09 7.93
C SER A 37 -11.77 5.44 6.47
N ARG A 38 -12.40 4.72 5.54
CA ARG A 38 -12.19 4.94 4.10
C ARG A 38 -12.80 6.24 3.58
N SER A 39 -13.69 6.88 4.35
CA SER A 39 -14.39 8.10 3.97
C SER A 39 -13.90 9.34 4.73
N GLY A 40 -12.89 9.20 5.59
CA GLY A 40 -12.35 10.31 6.40
C GLY A 40 -13.29 10.84 7.48
N MET A 41 -14.32 10.08 7.87
CA MET A 41 -15.32 10.49 8.86
C MET A 41 -14.82 10.23 10.28
N VAL A 42 -13.84 11.03 10.72
CA VAL A 42 -13.11 10.80 11.99
C VAL A 42 -14.03 10.96 13.21
N ALA A 43 -14.83 12.03 13.25
CA ALA A 43 -15.70 12.31 14.38
C ALA A 43 -16.74 11.19 14.57
N GLU A 44 -17.42 10.81 13.51
CA GLU A 44 -18.44 9.77 13.50
C GLU A 44 -17.83 8.40 13.79
N GLY A 45 -16.67 8.08 13.23
CA GLY A 45 -15.98 6.82 13.51
C GLY A 45 -15.62 6.67 14.99
N LEU A 46 -15.13 7.73 15.64
CA LEU A 46 -14.85 7.73 17.07
C LEU A 46 -16.13 7.65 17.91
N GLU A 47 -17.20 8.31 17.48
CA GLU A 47 -18.51 8.21 18.13
C GLU A 47 -19.03 6.76 18.08
N TYR A 48 -19.00 6.11 16.91
CA TYR A 48 -19.40 4.71 16.77
C TYR A 48 -18.57 3.80 17.65
N PHE A 49 -17.24 3.96 17.65
CA PHE A 49 -16.35 3.15 18.48
C PHE A 49 -16.68 3.27 19.97
N ASN A 50 -16.92 4.49 20.46
CA ASN A 50 -17.31 4.70 21.85
C ASN A 50 -18.70 4.12 22.14
N SER A 51 -19.65 4.30 21.22
CA SER A 51 -21.02 3.82 21.40
C SER A 51 -21.09 2.31 21.57
N MET A 52 -20.15 1.54 20.98
CA MET A 52 -20.06 0.09 21.18
C MET A 52 -20.13 -0.27 22.67
N LYS A 53 -19.26 0.34 23.48
CA LYS A 53 -19.16 0.04 24.91
C LYS A 53 -20.27 0.70 25.72
N TYR A 54 -20.52 1.98 25.48
CA TYR A 54 -21.38 2.79 26.37
C TYR A 54 -22.87 2.69 26.05
N ARG A 55 -23.23 2.39 24.78
CA ARG A 55 -24.63 2.33 24.34
C ARG A 55 -25.09 0.90 24.05
N TYR A 56 -24.21 0.07 23.50
CA TYR A 56 -24.57 -1.29 23.07
C TYR A 56 -23.96 -2.41 23.92
N SER A 57 -23.14 -2.06 24.92
CA SER A 57 -22.45 -3.03 25.79
C SER A 57 -21.59 -4.05 25.04
N ILE A 58 -21.11 -3.69 23.84
CA ILE A 58 -20.22 -4.49 23.00
C ILE A 58 -18.79 -4.12 23.31
N LYS A 59 -17.98 -5.11 23.69
CA LYS A 59 -16.55 -4.90 23.95
C LYS A 59 -15.77 -4.82 22.63
N PRO A 60 -15.05 -3.72 22.34
CA PRO A 60 -14.23 -3.65 21.14
C PRO A 60 -13.10 -4.70 21.17
N ASN A 61 -12.95 -5.42 20.05
CA ASN A 61 -11.86 -6.37 19.81
C ASN A 61 -10.76 -5.75 18.92
N LEU A 62 -9.65 -6.48 18.69
CA LEU A 62 -8.49 -5.99 17.93
C LEU A 62 -8.84 -5.43 16.54
N LYS A 63 -9.83 -6.00 15.85
CA LYS A 63 -10.24 -5.51 14.52
C LYS A 63 -10.82 -4.11 14.59
N HIS A 64 -11.61 -3.81 15.62
CA HIS A 64 -12.17 -2.48 15.83
C HIS A 64 -11.08 -1.45 16.13
N TYR A 65 -10.10 -1.81 16.96
CA TYR A 65 -8.94 -0.95 17.23
C TYR A 65 -8.12 -0.68 15.96
N ALA A 66 -7.87 -1.70 15.14
CA ALA A 66 -7.17 -1.53 13.87
C ALA A 66 -7.91 -0.55 12.93
N CYS A 67 -9.25 -0.60 12.90
CA CYS A 67 -10.05 0.36 12.12
C CYS A 67 -9.93 1.80 12.64
N VAL A 68 -9.88 2.02 13.95
CA VAL A 68 -9.70 3.37 14.51
C VAL A 68 -8.30 3.90 14.24
N VAL A 69 -7.27 3.04 14.31
CA VAL A 69 -5.91 3.42 13.93
C VAL A 69 -5.83 3.79 12.45
N ASP A 70 -6.46 3.00 11.57
CA ASP A 70 -6.53 3.30 10.14
C ASP A 70 -7.30 4.62 9.89
N LEU A 71 -8.39 4.87 10.61
CA LEU A 71 -9.19 6.10 10.53
C LEU A 71 -8.35 7.35 10.90
N LEU A 72 -7.72 7.32 12.07
CA LEU A 72 -6.88 8.42 12.56
C LEU A 72 -5.67 8.63 11.66
N GLY A 73 -5.01 7.53 11.28
CA GLY A 73 -3.81 7.55 10.47
C GLY A 73 -4.05 8.08 9.05
N ARG A 74 -5.12 7.63 8.37
CA ARG A 74 -5.49 8.13 7.05
C ARG A 74 -5.80 9.62 7.06
N ALA A 75 -6.41 10.12 8.14
CA ALA A 75 -6.68 11.54 8.32
C ALA A 75 -5.42 12.38 8.63
N GLY A 76 -4.24 11.78 8.71
CA GLY A 76 -2.97 12.47 8.97
C GLY A 76 -2.65 12.63 10.46
N ASN A 77 -3.54 12.21 11.36
CA ASN A 77 -3.30 12.26 12.79
C ASN A 77 -2.48 11.05 13.27
N LEU A 78 -1.22 10.97 12.80
CA LEU A 78 -0.33 9.85 13.08
C LEU A 78 0.05 9.73 14.56
N ASP A 79 0.29 10.86 15.24
CA ASP A 79 0.62 10.87 16.66
C ASP A 79 -0.58 10.42 17.50
N GLY A 80 -1.78 10.92 17.19
CA GLY A 80 -3.01 10.44 17.83
C GLY A 80 -3.28 8.95 17.58
N ALA A 81 -3.00 8.45 16.37
CA ALA A 81 -3.08 7.02 16.07
C ALA A 81 -2.10 6.20 16.91
N TYR A 82 -0.86 6.66 17.07
CA TYR A 82 0.14 6.00 17.91
C TYR A 82 -0.25 6.03 19.40
N GLU A 83 -0.69 7.18 19.92
CA GLU A 83 -1.20 7.29 21.29
C GLU A 83 -2.38 6.35 21.54
N PHE A 84 -3.28 6.24 20.58
CA PHE A 84 -4.42 5.33 20.67
C PHE A 84 -3.98 3.87 20.80
N ILE A 85 -2.93 3.47 20.08
CA ILE A 85 -2.30 2.14 20.23
C ILE A 85 -1.72 1.95 21.64
N GLN A 86 -1.03 2.96 22.17
CA GLN A 86 -0.45 2.88 23.53
C GLN A 86 -1.52 2.74 24.62
N LYS A 87 -2.73 3.28 24.39
CA LYS A 87 -3.86 3.23 25.32
C LYS A 87 -4.70 1.95 25.18
N MET A 88 -4.34 1.02 24.28
CA MET A 88 -5.10 -0.21 24.07
C MET A 88 -5.09 -1.09 25.34
N PRO A 89 -6.25 -1.67 25.73
CA PRO A 89 -6.33 -2.57 26.89
C PRO A 89 -5.83 -3.99 26.60
N MET A 90 -5.29 -4.25 25.41
CA MET A 90 -4.74 -5.54 24.99
C MET A 90 -3.48 -5.33 24.13
N LYS A 91 -2.63 -6.36 24.01
CA LYS A 91 -1.45 -6.33 23.14
C LYS A 91 -1.89 -6.07 21.68
N PRO A 92 -1.42 -5.01 21.01
CA PRO A 92 -1.74 -4.77 19.61
C PRO A 92 -1.15 -5.86 18.72
N ASP A 93 -1.89 -6.28 17.68
CA ASP A 93 -1.46 -7.29 16.72
C ASP A 93 -0.87 -6.66 15.44
N HIS A 94 -0.48 -7.51 14.49
CA HIS A 94 0.06 -7.06 13.21
C HIS A 94 -0.93 -6.21 12.40
N ALA A 95 -2.25 -6.37 12.57
CA ALA A 95 -3.23 -5.57 11.84
C ALA A 95 -3.25 -4.13 12.34
N VAL A 96 -3.18 -3.94 13.66
CA VAL A 96 -3.10 -2.61 14.28
C VAL A 96 -1.81 -1.87 13.87
N TRP A 97 -0.66 -2.52 14.00
CA TRP A 97 0.61 -1.91 13.58
C TRP A 97 0.68 -1.72 12.06
N GLY A 98 0.09 -2.63 11.29
CA GLY A 98 -0.01 -2.53 9.84
C GLY A 98 -0.83 -1.32 9.38
N ALA A 99 -1.93 -1.00 10.08
CA ALA A 99 -2.71 0.20 9.84
C ALA A 99 -1.87 1.47 10.06
N LEU A 100 -1.10 1.53 11.16
CA LEU A 100 -0.20 2.65 11.43
C LEU A 100 0.91 2.76 10.38
N LEU A 101 1.53 1.63 9.99
CA LEU A 101 2.56 1.60 8.95
C LEU A 101 2.03 2.12 7.60
N ASN A 102 0.83 1.71 7.20
CA ASN A 102 0.22 2.19 5.97
C ASN A 102 -0.07 3.69 6.03
N ALA A 103 -0.55 4.19 7.17
CA ALA A 103 -0.75 5.62 7.37
C ALA A 103 0.57 6.40 7.30
N CYS A 104 1.65 5.87 7.91
CA CYS A 104 2.98 6.47 7.83
C CYS A 104 3.50 6.52 6.38
N ARG A 105 3.21 5.51 5.56
CA ARG A 105 3.52 5.54 4.12
C ARG A 105 2.78 6.66 3.40
N ILE A 106 1.46 6.74 3.57
CA ILE A 106 0.61 7.77 2.94
C ILE A 106 1.13 9.19 3.26
N HIS A 107 1.50 9.42 4.51
CA HIS A 107 1.94 10.72 5.02
C HIS A 107 3.46 10.86 5.13
N ARG A 108 4.23 9.95 4.52
CA ARG A 108 5.69 10.00 4.42
C ARG A 108 6.44 10.15 5.76
N ARG A 109 5.91 9.58 6.84
CA ARG A 109 6.53 9.60 8.18
C ARG A 109 7.38 8.37 8.44
N VAL A 110 8.62 8.38 7.94
CA VAL A 110 9.53 7.22 7.97
C VAL A 110 9.79 6.70 9.37
N GLU A 111 10.17 7.55 10.32
CA GLU A 111 10.57 7.11 11.68
C GLU A 111 9.47 6.34 12.42
N LEU A 112 8.23 6.84 12.35
CA LEU A 112 7.09 6.16 12.98
C LEU A 112 6.71 4.88 12.22
N GLY A 113 6.84 4.88 10.90
CA GLY A 113 6.67 3.69 10.07
C GLY A 113 7.66 2.59 10.44
N GLU A 114 8.94 2.93 10.64
CA GLU A 114 9.97 1.98 11.08
C GLU A 114 9.68 1.41 12.47
N LEU A 115 9.15 2.23 13.39
CA LEU A 115 8.68 1.75 14.69
C LEU A 115 7.56 0.72 14.52
N ALA A 116 6.55 1.02 13.71
CA ALA A 116 5.45 0.10 13.43
C ALA A 116 5.95 -1.20 12.78
N ALA A 117 6.86 -1.09 11.80
CA ALA A 117 7.49 -2.24 11.15
C ALA A 117 8.27 -3.11 12.13
N ARG A 118 9.09 -2.53 13.02
CA ARG A 118 9.79 -3.30 14.06
C ARG A 118 8.82 -4.10 14.94
N LYS A 119 7.68 -3.52 15.30
CA LYS A 119 6.63 -4.23 16.06
C LYS A 119 5.98 -5.37 15.29
N ILE A 120 5.86 -5.25 13.96
CA ILE A 120 5.31 -6.28 13.08
C ILE A 120 6.31 -7.44 12.88
N PHE A 121 7.58 -7.13 12.67
CA PHE A 121 8.60 -8.14 12.37
C PHE A 121 9.22 -8.79 13.61
N GLN A 122 8.95 -8.27 14.82
CA GLN A 122 9.50 -8.79 16.08
C GLN A 122 9.23 -10.29 16.27
N ASP A 123 8.05 -10.76 15.86
CA ASP A 123 7.63 -12.16 16.01
C ASP A 123 7.89 -13.00 14.74
N GLY A 124 8.69 -12.47 13.78
CA GLY A 124 9.12 -13.20 12.57
C GLY A 124 8.01 -13.43 11.53
N THR A 125 7.13 -12.45 11.31
CA THR A 125 6.02 -12.62 10.34
C THR A 125 6.52 -12.91 8.93
N THR A 126 5.89 -13.88 8.25
CA THR A 126 6.18 -14.24 6.85
C THR A 126 5.18 -13.64 5.86
N ARG A 127 4.29 -12.75 6.33
CA ARG A 127 3.27 -12.13 5.50
C ARG A 127 3.90 -11.11 4.55
N ALA A 128 4.01 -11.48 3.26
CA ALA A 128 4.59 -10.65 2.21
C ALA A 128 4.02 -9.22 2.16
N GLY A 129 2.74 -9.04 2.45
CA GLY A 129 2.06 -7.73 2.48
C GLY A 129 2.75 -6.69 3.36
N TYR A 130 3.31 -7.07 4.52
CA TYR A 130 4.00 -6.10 5.39
C TYR A 130 5.38 -5.72 4.87
N TYR A 131 6.07 -6.63 4.18
CA TYR A 131 7.34 -6.32 3.52
C TYR A 131 7.12 -5.35 2.36
N PHE A 132 6.12 -5.59 1.52
CA PHE A 132 5.75 -4.65 0.46
C PHE A 132 5.38 -3.29 1.04
N LEU A 133 4.61 -3.26 2.12
CA LEU A 133 4.19 -2.01 2.74
C LEU A 133 5.38 -1.19 3.27
N LEU A 134 6.35 -1.85 3.93
CA LEU A 134 7.58 -1.20 4.38
C LEU A 134 8.48 -0.79 3.19
N SER A 135 8.61 -1.65 2.19
CA SER A 135 9.35 -1.34 0.96
C SER A 135 8.76 -0.11 0.27
N ASN A 136 7.44 -0.01 0.20
CA ASN A 136 6.76 1.13 -0.41
C ASN A 136 6.90 2.39 0.45
N LEU A 137 6.93 2.29 1.78
CA LEU A 137 7.28 3.44 2.64
C LEU A 137 8.66 4.00 2.27
N TYR A 138 9.66 3.15 2.08
CA TYR A 138 11.00 3.60 1.70
C TYR A 138 11.06 4.11 0.26
N ALA A 139 10.44 3.41 -0.68
CA ALA A 139 10.38 3.82 -2.09
C ALA A 139 9.67 5.17 -2.25
N ASP A 140 8.51 5.35 -1.61
CA ASP A 140 7.76 6.61 -1.62
C ASP A 140 8.62 7.76 -1.04
N ASN A 141 9.63 7.49 -0.21
CA ASN A 141 10.56 8.48 0.37
C ASN A 141 11.96 8.48 -0.28
N ASN A 142 12.15 7.81 -1.43
CA ASN A 142 13.40 7.73 -2.18
C ASN A 142 14.58 7.11 -1.41
N ILE A 143 14.30 6.25 -0.43
CA ILE A 143 15.31 5.58 0.41
C ILE A 143 15.65 4.19 -0.16
N TRP A 144 16.35 4.19 -1.30
CA TRP A 144 16.65 2.99 -2.09
C TRP A 144 17.45 1.91 -1.36
N ASP A 145 18.40 2.32 -0.51
CA ASP A 145 19.21 1.38 0.26
C ASP A 145 18.33 0.52 1.18
N LYS A 146 17.35 1.14 1.85
CA LYS A 146 16.41 0.43 2.71
C LYS A 146 15.41 -0.42 1.93
N VAL A 147 15.04 -0.04 0.70
CA VAL A 147 14.27 -0.90 -0.21
C VAL A 147 15.06 -2.19 -0.50
N ALA A 148 16.35 -2.07 -0.79
CA ALA A 148 17.22 -3.23 -1.03
C ALA A 148 17.35 -4.12 0.21
N GLU A 149 17.47 -3.54 1.40
CA GLU A 149 17.46 -4.25 2.69
C GLU A 149 16.17 -5.05 2.90
N VAL A 150 15.00 -4.44 2.65
CA VAL A 150 13.71 -5.14 2.78
C VAL A 150 13.63 -6.32 1.80
N ARG A 151 14.07 -6.14 0.54
CA ARG A 151 14.14 -7.24 -0.45
C ARG A 151 15.08 -8.36 -0.01
N GLN A 152 16.22 -8.02 0.61
CA GLN A 152 17.11 -9.02 1.19
C GLN A 152 16.44 -9.77 2.35
N MET A 153 15.75 -9.04 3.23
CA MET A 153 14.99 -9.61 4.34
C MET A 153 13.90 -10.56 3.83
N MET A 154 13.22 -10.24 2.73
CA MET A 154 12.25 -11.14 2.09
C MET A 154 12.91 -12.44 1.62
N ARG A 155 14.06 -12.37 0.94
CA ARG A 155 14.81 -13.57 0.50
C ARG A 155 15.24 -14.44 1.67
N GLN A 156 15.76 -13.83 2.74
CA GLN A 156 16.19 -14.54 3.94
C GLN A 156 15.02 -15.26 4.65
N ASN A 157 13.83 -14.66 4.63
CA ASN A 157 12.62 -15.26 5.18
C ASN A 157 11.86 -16.16 4.18
N SER A 158 12.49 -16.54 3.06
CA SER A 158 11.90 -17.40 2.02
C SER A 158 10.56 -16.89 1.49
N ILE A 159 10.36 -15.57 1.48
CA ILE A 159 9.15 -14.95 0.94
C ILE A 159 9.28 -14.92 -0.57
N ILE A 160 8.55 -15.83 -1.21
CA ILE A 160 8.43 -15.89 -2.66
C ILE A 160 7.42 -14.83 -3.08
N VAL A 161 7.92 -13.80 -3.76
CA VAL A 161 7.09 -12.88 -4.53
C VAL A 161 7.06 -13.43 -5.94
N ASP A 162 5.90 -13.90 -6.39
CA ASP A 162 5.71 -14.20 -7.81
C ASP A 162 5.92 -12.87 -8.57
N PRO A 163 6.99 -12.73 -9.37
CA PRO A 163 7.19 -11.50 -10.12
C PRO A 163 6.00 -11.39 -11.08
N GLY A 164 5.31 -10.24 -11.08
CA GLY A 164 4.29 -10.00 -12.10
C GLY A 164 4.87 -10.31 -13.49
N CYS A 165 4.21 -11.20 -14.24
CA CYS A 165 4.66 -11.72 -15.52
C CYS A 165 3.77 -11.18 -16.64
N SER A 166 4.40 -10.64 -17.67
CA SER A 166 3.73 -10.21 -18.90
C SER A 166 4.38 -10.92 -20.06
N TRP A 167 3.63 -11.23 -21.10
CA TRP A 167 4.16 -11.89 -22.28
C TRP A 167 3.65 -11.27 -23.56
N VAL A 168 4.46 -11.38 -24.61
CA VAL A 168 4.10 -10.96 -25.97
C VAL A 168 4.38 -12.11 -26.92
N GLU A 169 3.45 -12.37 -27.82
CA GLU A 169 3.66 -13.28 -28.93
C GLU A 169 4.20 -12.52 -30.14
N ASN A 170 5.34 -12.96 -30.66
CA ASN A 170 5.94 -12.42 -31.88
C ASN A 170 6.33 -13.57 -32.81
N LYS A 171 5.79 -13.55 -34.04
CA LYS A 171 6.05 -14.58 -35.07
C LYS A 171 5.88 -16.03 -34.55
N GLY A 172 4.84 -16.27 -33.74
CA GLY A 172 4.54 -17.59 -33.17
C GLY A 172 5.39 -18.00 -31.98
N THR A 173 6.28 -17.13 -31.49
CA THR A 173 7.05 -17.36 -30.25
C THR A 173 6.50 -16.50 -29.13
N VAL A 174 6.25 -17.09 -27.96
CA VAL A 174 5.86 -16.35 -26.76
C VAL A 174 7.10 -15.91 -25.99
N HIS A 175 7.21 -14.61 -25.76
CA HIS A 175 8.27 -13.98 -24.98
C HIS A 175 7.70 -13.51 -23.66
N ALA A 176 8.08 -14.17 -22.56
CA ALA A 176 7.69 -13.79 -21.21
C ALA A 176 8.73 -12.87 -20.57
N PHE A 177 8.24 -11.90 -19.81
CA PHE A 177 9.03 -10.92 -19.08
C PHE A 177 8.61 -10.96 -17.62
N LEU A 178 9.59 -11.00 -16.73
CA LEU A 178 9.40 -10.93 -15.30
C LEU A 178 9.89 -9.57 -14.80
N SER A 179 9.22 -9.08 -13.76
CA SER A 179 9.60 -7.83 -13.11
C SER A 179 11.04 -7.90 -12.59
N GLY A 180 11.93 -7.09 -13.18
CA GLY A 180 13.34 -7.00 -12.81
C GLY A 180 14.23 -8.12 -13.35
N ASP A 181 13.75 -8.90 -14.34
CA ASP A 181 14.63 -9.81 -15.06
C ASP A 181 15.53 -9.09 -16.08
N ASN A 182 16.67 -9.71 -16.37
CA ASN A 182 17.58 -9.29 -17.45
C ASN A 182 17.94 -10.45 -18.38
N PHE A 183 17.11 -11.50 -18.39
CA PHE A 183 17.43 -12.76 -19.08
C PHE A 183 17.01 -12.77 -20.55
N HIS A 184 16.20 -11.81 -20.99
CA HIS A 184 15.75 -11.75 -22.37
C HIS A 184 16.93 -11.42 -23.33
N PRO A 185 17.12 -12.15 -24.45
CA PRO A 185 18.24 -11.90 -25.38
C PRO A 185 18.35 -10.46 -25.89
N GLN A 186 17.20 -9.79 -26.08
CA GLN A 186 17.11 -8.40 -26.54
C GLN A 186 17.02 -7.36 -25.40
N ILE A 187 17.32 -7.72 -24.15
CA ILE A 187 17.08 -6.83 -23.01
C ILE A 187 17.80 -5.47 -23.13
N LYS A 188 18.98 -5.43 -23.76
CA LYS A 188 19.72 -4.18 -23.99
C LYS A 188 18.96 -3.24 -24.92
N GLU A 189 18.34 -3.76 -25.97
CA GLU A 189 17.57 -3.00 -26.97
C GLU A 189 16.25 -2.52 -26.36
N ILE A 190 15.58 -3.39 -25.61
CA ILE A 190 14.36 -3.09 -24.85
C ILE A 190 14.63 -1.92 -23.88
N ASN A 191 15.69 -2.02 -23.09
CA ASN A 191 16.07 -0.96 -22.15
C ASN A 191 16.43 0.34 -22.88
N ALA A 192 17.18 0.28 -23.99
CA ALA A 192 17.52 1.47 -24.76
C ALA A 192 16.28 2.18 -25.36
N LEU A 193 15.25 1.44 -25.77
CA LEU A 193 13.98 2.02 -26.22
C LEU A 193 13.22 2.69 -25.07
N LEU A 194 13.17 2.04 -23.90
CA LEU A 194 12.54 2.60 -22.71
C LEU A 194 13.22 3.92 -22.30
N GLU A 195 14.55 3.99 -22.29
CA GLU A 195 15.31 5.23 -22.04
C GLU A 195 14.89 6.36 -22.98
N ARG A 196 14.74 6.09 -24.29
CA ARG A 196 14.27 7.09 -25.25
C ARG A 196 12.84 7.57 -24.96
N PHE A 197 11.96 6.71 -24.46
CA PHE A 197 10.63 7.14 -24.04
C PHE A 197 10.70 8.08 -22.84
N TYR A 198 11.58 7.79 -21.88
CA TYR A 198 11.77 8.64 -20.71
C TYR A 198 12.31 10.03 -21.08
N GLU A 199 13.29 10.08 -21.99
CA GLU A 199 13.79 11.35 -22.53
C GLU A 199 12.67 12.18 -23.17
N LYS A 200 11.82 11.56 -24.00
CA LYS A 200 10.68 12.25 -24.64
C LYS A 200 9.61 12.69 -23.65
N MET A 201 9.30 11.88 -22.64
CA MET A 201 8.34 12.25 -21.58
C MET A 201 8.84 13.47 -20.79
N LYS A 202 10.15 13.53 -20.54
CA LYS A 202 10.81 14.67 -19.90
C LYS A 202 10.73 15.94 -20.76
N GLU A 203 10.99 15.83 -22.06
CA GLU A 203 10.84 16.95 -23.01
C GLU A 203 9.40 17.47 -23.10
N ALA A 204 8.41 16.59 -22.96
CA ALA A 204 6.99 16.92 -22.97
C ALA A 204 6.47 17.54 -21.65
N GLY A 205 7.34 17.75 -20.65
CA GLY A 205 6.97 18.34 -19.37
C GLY A 205 6.15 17.40 -18.45
N ILE A 206 6.15 16.09 -18.72
CA ILE A 206 5.52 15.10 -17.84
C ILE A 206 6.45 14.87 -16.64
N GLN A 207 6.28 15.66 -15.58
CA GLN A 207 7.00 15.47 -14.32
C GLN A 207 6.39 14.31 -13.51
N GLY A 208 7.22 13.34 -13.12
CA GLY A 208 6.96 12.55 -11.92
C GLY A 208 6.96 13.46 -10.68
N SER A 209 6.30 13.04 -9.59
CA SER A 209 6.01 13.89 -8.42
C SER A 209 7.17 14.81 -7.99
N GLU A 210 6.84 16.07 -7.72
CA GLU A 210 7.64 17.31 -7.72
C GLU A 210 8.87 17.43 -6.77
N SER A 211 9.71 16.42 -6.58
CA SER A 211 10.80 16.54 -5.59
C SER A 211 12.16 15.96 -5.96
N GLU A 212 12.63 16.06 -7.21
CA GLU A 212 13.97 15.53 -7.55
C GLU A 212 14.76 16.38 -8.56
N THR A 213 16.07 16.50 -8.32
CA THR A 213 17.01 17.19 -9.23
C THR A 213 17.35 16.32 -10.45
N PRO A 214 17.85 16.90 -11.56
CA PRO A 214 18.03 16.17 -12.82
C PRO A 214 18.93 14.92 -12.78
N ILE A 215 19.85 14.85 -11.82
CA ILE A 215 20.80 13.73 -11.64
C ILE A 215 20.18 12.66 -10.73
N ASP A 216 19.39 13.08 -9.75
CA ASP A 216 18.66 12.19 -8.86
C ASP A 216 17.56 11.47 -9.61
N ILE A 217 16.86 12.13 -10.53
CA ILE A 217 15.86 11.52 -11.43
C ILE A 217 16.46 10.36 -12.24
N ILE A 218 17.71 10.46 -12.70
CA ILE A 218 18.35 9.40 -13.54
C ILE A 218 18.78 8.20 -12.69
N LYS A 219 19.17 8.41 -11.42
CA LYS A 219 19.56 7.31 -10.51
C LYS A 219 18.36 6.71 -9.76
N ALA A 220 17.42 7.55 -9.33
CA ALA A 220 16.14 7.15 -8.74
C ALA A 220 15.33 6.40 -9.78
N SER A 221 15.18 6.91 -11.02
CA SER A 221 14.49 6.14 -12.08
C SER A 221 15.16 4.81 -12.38
N LYS A 222 16.49 4.70 -12.36
CA LYS A 222 17.18 3.43 -12.56
C LYS A 222 16.94 2.40 -11.44
N ALA A 223 16.46 2.79 -10.28
CA ALA A 223 16.13 1.90 -9.15
C ALA A 223 14.61 1.75 -8.94
N ASP A 224 13.83 2.81 -9.17
CA ASP A 224 12.36 2.86 -9.20
C ASP A 224 11.75 2.10 -10.38
N ILE A 225 12.38 2.14 -11.56
CA ILE A 225 11.84 1.49 -12.78
C ILE A 225 11.96 -0.04 -12.70
N PHE A 226 12.87 -0.57 -11.88
CA PHE A 226 12.97 -2.01 -11.63
C PHE A 226 11.89 -2.54 -10.68
N CYS A 227 10.98 -1.71 -10.18
CA CYS A 227 9.72 -2.18 -9.62
C CYS A 227 8.76 -2.60 -10.73
N GLY A 228 8.67 -3.91 -10.95
CA GLY A 228 7.33 -4.51 -10.95
C GLY A 228 6.47 -4.40 -12.21
N HIS A 229 6.98 -3.92 -13.34
CA HIS A 229 6.18 -3.81 -14.57
C HIS A 229 6.77 -4.61 -15.73
N SER A 230 6.59 -5.92 -15.67
CA SER A 230 6.84 -6.78 -16.83
C SER A 230 6.09 -6.30 -18.07
N GLU A 231 4.98 -5.55 -17.91
CA GLU A 231 4.21 -4.99 -19.02
C GLU A 231 5.04 -3.99 -19.83
N ARG A 232 5.94 -3.22 -19.20
CA ARG A 232 6.77 -2.24 -19.90
C ARG A 232 7.82 -2.92 -20.79
N LEU A 233 8.44 -3.98 -20.28
CA LEU A 233 9.39 -4.80 -21.04
C LEU A 233 8.68 -5.47 -22.22
N ALA A 234 7.50 -6.04 -21.96
CA ALA A 234 6.62 -6.62 -22.96
C ALA A 234 6.25 -5.60 -24.07
N VAL A 235 5.77 -4.42 -23.72
CA VAL A 235 5.39 -3.37 -24.67
C VAL A 235 6.59 -2.89 -25.49
N ALA A 236 7.72 -2.60 -24.85
CA ALA A 236 8.93 -2.18 -25.56
C ALA A 236 9.45 -3.27 -26.51
N PHE A 237 9.44 -4.54 -26.09
CA PHE A 237 9.76 -5.66 -26.97
C PHE A 237 8.81 -5.75 -28.17
N GLY A 238 7.49 -5.59 -27.92
CA GLY A 238 6.47 -5.56 -28.96
C GLY A 238 6.73 -4.44 -29.98
N LEU A 239 7.08 -3.24 -29.53
CA LEU A 239 7.38 -2.10 -30.41
C LEU A 239 8.66 -2.27 -31.24
N ILE A 240 9.67 -2.96 -30.70
CA ILE A 240 10.90 -3.27 -31.45
C ILE A 240 10.63 -4.29 -32.56
N ASN A 241 9.74 -5.26 -32.30
CA ASN A 241 9.62 -6.46 -33.12
C ASN A 241 8.36 -6.53 -33.99
N SER A 242 7.37 -5.64 -33.75
CA SER A 242 6.24 -5.46 -34.66
C SER A 242 6.64 -4.56 -35.83
N ALA A 243 6.13 -4.86 -37.03
CA ALA A 243 6.38 -4.05 -38.22
C ALA A 243 5.73 -2.65 -38.04
N PRO A 244 6.28 -1.58 -38.64
CA PRO A 244 5.57 -0.31 -38.69
C PRO A 244 4.22 -0.53 -39.38
N GLY A 245 3.14 -0.14 -38.69
CA GLY A 245 1.80 -0.13 -39.26
C GLY A 245 1.67 0.88 -40.38
#